data_AF-A0A2J7ZLD8-F1
#
_entry.id   AF-A0A2J7ZLD8-F1
#
_cell.length_a   1.000
_cell.length_b   1.000
_cell.length_c   1.000
_cell.angle_alpha   90.00
_cell.angle_beta   90.00
_cell.angle_gamma   90.00
#
_symmetry.space_group_name_H-M   'P 1'
#
loop_
_entity.id
_entity.type
_entity.pdbx_description
1 polymer ?
#
loop_
_entity_poly.entity_id
_entity_poly.type
_entity_poly.pdbx_seq_one_letter_code
_entity_poly.pdbx_strand_id
1 'polypeptide(L)'
;MDPSAWTAWTTSTTPQFSVADLRCWARLLDVHDGDTIAVAAEVLPGHTYQLRIRLAGIDAPEMSRVNVLAEDARRRLVGLLAPTVQVNTTAHMTRGEMQRALQADVNLVFIKCMQMDKYGRVLAHVARGPDEEHVQDILLREGHARAYDGGTR
;
A
#
# COMPACT_ATOMS: atom_id res chain seq x y z
N MET A 1 1.05 -20.92 33.45
CA MET A 1 0.15 -21.36 32.35
C MET A 1 0.25 -22.88 32.29
N ASP A 2 -0.87 -23.60 32.34
CA ASP A 2 -0.87 -25.07 32.24
C ASP A 2 -0.59 -25.49 30.79
N PRO A 3 0.48 -26.26 30.51
CA PRO A 3 0.78 -26.78 29.17
C PRO A 3 -0.36 -27.60 28.55
N SER A 4 -1.24 -28.21 29.35
CA SER A 4 -2.36 -29.01 28.86
C SER A 4 -3.35 -28.19 28.01
N ALA A 5 -3.51 -26.90 28.31
CA ALA A 5 -4.37 -25.97 27.58
C ALA A 5 -3.93 -25.74 26.13
N TRP A 6 -2.66 -26.04 25.79
CA TRP A 6 -2.14 -25.87 24.44
C TRP A 6 -2.58 -26.98 23.47
N THR A 7 -3.06 -28.11 23.98
CA THR A 7 -3.49 -29.27 23.16
C THR A 7 -4.77 -29.00 22.35
N ALA A 8 -5.55 -27.97 22.70
CA ALA A 8 -6.73 -27.55 21.95
C ALA A 8 -6.40 -26.86 20.61
N TRP A 9 -5.18 -26.36 20.45
CA TRP A 9 -4.73 -25.65 19.26
C TRP A 9 -4.09 -26.63 18.28
N THR A 10 -4.72 -26.82 17.13
CA THR A 10 -4.25 -27.69 16.04
C THR A 10 -4.28 -26.90 14.73
N THR A 11 -3.74 -27.47 13.65
CA THR A 11 -3.78 -26.84 12.33
C THR A 11 -5.22 -26.57 11.86
N SER A 12 -6.21 -27.37 12.26
CA SER A 12 -7.61 -27.19 11.87
C SER A 12 -8.42 -26.31 12.83
N THR A 13 -7.97 -26.14 14.09
CA THR A 13 -8.69 -25.36 15.11
C THR A 13 -8.09 -23.99 15.38
N THR A 14 -6.86 -23.73 14.92
CA THR A 14 -6.19 -22.44 15.11
C THR A 14 -6.48 -21.53 13.92
N PRO A 15 -7.18 -20.40 14.11
CA PRO A 15 -7.42 -19.45 13.03
C PRO A 15 -6.09 -18.93 12.47
N GLN A 16 -6.01 -18.81 11.14
CA GLN A 16 -4.89 -18.14 10.51
C GLN A 16 -4.99 -16.64 10.74
N PHE A 17 -3.88 -16.00 11.13
CA PHE A 17 -3.81 -14.55 11.17
C PHE A 17 -4.04 -14.00 9.76
N SER A 18 -4.97 -13.06 9.64
CA SER A 18 -5.29 -12.40 8.38
C SER A 18 -5.62 -10.94 8.64
N VAL A 19 -5.22 -10.10 7.70
CA VAL A 19 -5.66 -8.70 7.61
C VAL A 19 -6.74 -8.51 6.55
N ALA A 20 -7.21 -9.61 5.94
CA ALA A 20 -8.32 -9.56 5.01
C ALA A 20 -9.55 -8.93 5.67
N ASP A 21 -10.26 -8.11 4.91
CA ASP A 21 -11.44 -7.34 5.36
C ASP A 21 -11.16 -6.23 6.38
N LEU A 22 -9.90 -6.02 6.80
CA LEU A 22 -9.53 -4.85 7.59
C LEU A 22 -9.80 -3.58 6.78
N ARG A 23 -10.58 -2.66 7.35
CA ARG A 23 -10.87 -1.35 6.78
C ARG A 23 -10.60 -0.28 7.82
N CYS A 24 -9.60 0.54 7.58
CA CYS A 24 -9.21 1.56 8.55
C CYS A 24 -8.48 2.74 7.90
N TRP A 25 -8.35 3.80 8.68
CA TRP A 25 -7.40 4.86 8.42
C TRP A 25 -5.98 4.39 8.69
N ALA A 26 -5.06 4.79 7.83
CA ALA A 26 -3.64 4.51 7.97
C ALA A 26 -2.83 5.76 7.60
N ARG A 27 -1.67 5.91 8.23
CA ARG A 27 -0.71 6.97 7.88
C ARG A 27 0.20 6.45 6.76
N LEU A 28 0.30 7.18 5.66
CA LEU A 28 1.26 6.91 4.60
C LEU A 28 2.70 7.16 5.10
N LEU A 29 3.60 6.20 4.88
CA LEU A 29 5.00 6.25 5.29
C LEU A 29 5.97 6.32 4.10
N ASP A 30 5.66 5.61 3.02
CA ASP A 30 6.51 5.51 1.83
C ASP A 30 5.66 5.19 0.59
N VAL A 31 6.11 5.64 -0.58
CA VAL A 31 5.59 5.24 -1.89
C VAL A 31 6.78 4.67 -2.67
N HIS A 32 6.84 3.35 -2.81
CA HIS A 32 8.00 2.65 -3.37
C HIS A 32 8.07 2.83 -4.88
N ASP A 33 6.95 2.56 -5.55
CA ASP A 33 6.75 2.59 -7.00
C ASP A 33 5.29 2.99 -7.30
N GLY A 34 4.83 2.84 -8.55
CA GLY A 34 3.49 3.22 -8.96
C GLY A 34 2.34 2.35 -8.44
N ASP A 35 2.63 1.24 -7.74
CA ASP A 35 1.59 0.35 -7.17
C ASP A 35 1.86 -0.16 -5.75
N THR A 36 2.99 0.21 -5.12
CA THR A 36 3.39 -0.30 -3.81
C THR A 36 3.66 0.83 -2.82
N ILE A 37 2.94 0.85 -1.69
CA ILE A 37 3.09 1.82 -0.60
C ILE A 37 3.46 1.14 0.73
N ALA A 38 3.96 1.90 1.70
CA ALA A 38 3.95 1.50 3.11
C ALA A 38 3.09 2.43 3.93
N VAL A 39 2.32 1.85 4.86
CA VAL A 39 1.46 2.59 5.77
C VAL A 39 1.66 2.11 7.21
N ALA A 40 1.43 2.98 8.18
CA ALA A 40 1.23 2.62 9.58
C ALA A 40 -0.28 2.51 9.83
N ALA A 41 -0.75 1.34 10.24
CA ALA A 41 -2.16 1.06 10.51
C ALA A 41 -2.31 0.32 11.84
N GLU A 42 -3.38 0.62 12.58
CA GLU A 42 -3.77 -0.18 13.74
C GLU A 42 -4.41 -1.47 13.23
N VAL A 43 -3.66 -2.58 13.31
CA VAL A 43 -4.09 -3.90 12.81
C VAL A 43 -4.72 -4.73 13.92
N LEU A 44 -4.22 -4.55 15.14
CA LEU A 44 -4.79 -5.13 16.36
C LEU A 44 -5.13 -4.00 17.31
N PRO A 45 -6.15 -4.15 18.19
CA PRO A 45 -6.54 -3.10 19.12
C PRO A 45 -5.34 -2.55 19.91
N GLY A 46 -5.08 -1.25 19.78
CA GLY A 46 -3.98 -0.54 20.44
C GLY A 46 -2.57 -0.85 19.89
N HIS A 47 -2.44 -1.59 18.79
CA HIS A 47 -1.16 -1.97 18.21
C HIS A 47 -1.06 -1.55 16.74
N THR A 48 -0.19 -0.57 16.49
CA THR A 48 0.11 -0.09 15.15
C THR A 48 1.24 -0.88 14.51
N TYR A 49 1.04 -1.31 13.27
CA TYR A 49 2.01 -2.05 12.47
C TYR A 49 2.26 -1.34 11.14
N GLN A 50 3.47 -1.54 10.60
CA GLN A 50 3.78 -1.14 9.24
C GLN A 50 3.29 -2.22 8.27
N LEU A 51 2.37 -1.86 7.39
CA LEU A 51 1.92 -2.71 6.28
C LEU A 51 2.58 -2.25 4.98
N ARG A 52 3.13 -3.20 4.22
CA ARG A 52 3.46 -2.98 2.80
C ARG A 52 2.22 -3.33 1.99
N ILE A 53 1.66 -2.37 1.27
CA ILE A 53 0.45 -2.55 0.47
C ILE A 53 0.83 -2.56 -1.00
N ARG A 54 0.31 -3.53 -1.75
CA ARG A 54 0.24 -3.48 -3.21
C ARG A 54 -1.19 -3.13 -3.61
N LEU A 55 -1.34 -2.15 -4.48
CA LEU A 55 -2.63 -1.71 -5.00
C LEU A 55 -3.29 -2.86 -5.78
N ALA A 56 -4.51 -3.21 -5.39
CA ALA A 56 -5.23 -4.32 -6.00
C ALA A 56 -5.62 -4.01 -7.44
N GLY A 57 -5.57 -5.02 -8.33
CA GLY A 57 -6.09 -4.90 -9.70
C GLY A 57 -5.18 -4.19 -10.70
N ILE A 58 -3.98 -3.75 -10.28
CA ILE A 58 -3.06 -3.01 -11.14
C ILE A 58 -1.63 -3.55 -11.10
N ASP A 59 -0.89 -3.30 -12.18
CA ASP A 59 0.56 -3.47 -12.29
C ASP A 59 1.16 -2.17 -12.84
N ALA A 60 1.99 -1.51 -12.05
CA ALA A 60 2.70 -0.31 -12.47
C ALA A 60 4.05 -0.66 -13.12
N PRO A 61 4.63 0.24 -13.94
CA PRO A 61 5.96 0.03 -14.49
C PRO A 61 7.02 -0.12 -13.38
N GLU A 62 7.91 -1.09 -13.53
CA GLU A 62 8.97 -1.39 -12.57
C GLU A 62 9.99 -0.24 -12.45
N MET A 63 10.38 0.09 -11.22
CA MET A 63 11.31 1.18 -10.94
C MET A 63 12.71 0.88 -11.50
N SER A 64 13.25 1.80 -12.28
CA SER A 64 14.67 1.82 -12.67
C SER A 64 15.13 3.26 -12.92
N ARG A 65 16.45 3.50 -12.97
CA ARG A 65 17.01 4.85 -13.15
C ARG A 65 16.59 5.55 -14.43
N VAL A 66 16.13 4.81 -15.44
CA VAL A 66 15.81 5.32 -16.77
C VAL A 66 14.34 5.13 -17.14
N ASN A 67 13.54 4.51 -16.27
CA ASN A 67 12.13 4.26 -16.56
C ASN A 67 11.27 5.45 -16.17
N VAL A 68 11.12 6.39 -17.12
CA VAL A 68 10.31 7.60 -16.96
C VAL A 68 8.86 7.26 -16.62
N LEU A 69 8.30 6.17 -17.17
CA LEU A 69 6.92 5.77 -16.88
C LEU A 69 6.74 5.31 -15.43
N ALA A 70 7.73 4.60 -14.86
CA ALA A 70 7.69 4.19 -13.46
C ALA A 70 7.76 5.39 -12.52
N GLU A 71 8.62 6.36 -12.86
CA GLU A 71 8.77 7.58 -12.09
C GLU A 71 7.50 8.43 -12.14
N ASP A 72 6.91 8.59 -13.32
CA ASP A 72 5.65 9.30 -13.55
C ASP A 72 4.49 8.66 -12.77
N ALA A 73 4.33 7.34 -12.85
CA ALA A 73 3.32 6.61 -12.08
C ALA A 73 3.49 6.81 -10.57
N ARG A 74 4.72 6.71 -10.06
CA ARG A 74 5.03 6.96 -8.64
C ARG A 74 4.69 8.39 -8.23
N ARG A 75 5.06 9.38 -9.05
CA ARG A 75 4.76 10.80 -8.80
C ARG A 75 3.26 11.04 -8.75
N ARG A 76 2.52 10.44 -9.68
CA ARG A 76 1.07 10.57 -9.70
C ARG A 76 0.46 9.98 -8.43
N LEU A 77 0.89 8.79 -8.03
CA LEU A 77 0.43 8.15 -6.80
C LEU A 77 0.73 9.01 -5.56
N VAL A 78 1.91 9.62 -5.47
CA VAL A 78 2.22 10.58 -4.39
C VAL A 78 1.28 11.78 -4.44
N GLY A 79 1.04 12.37 -5.61
CA GLY A 79 0.13 13.51 -5.74
C GLY A 79 -1.33 13.18 -5.36
N LEU A 80 -1.75 11.93 -5.55
CA LEU A 80 -3.07 11.45 -5.12
C LEU A 80 -3.15 11.25 -3.60
N LEU A 81 -2.13 10.62 -3.00
CA LEU A 81 -2.17 10.23 -1.59
C LEU A 81 -1.66 11.31 -0.63
N ALA A 82 -0.80 12.20 -1.11
CA ALA A 82 -0.11 13.22 -0.36
C ALA A 82 -0.05 14.56 -1.13
N PRO A 83 -1.19 15.21 -1.39
CA PRO A 83 -1.27 16.40 -2.25
C PRO A 83 -0.56 17.63 -1.67
N THR A 84 -0.25 17.64 -0.37
CA THR A 84 0.55 18.71 0.27
C THR A 84 2.04 18.53 0.04
N VAL A 85 2.49 17.36 -0.41
CA VAL A 85 3.90 17.08 -0.67
C VAL A 85 4.29 17.66 -2.03
N GLN A 86 5.18 18.66 -2.00
CA GLN A 86 5.73 19.25 -3.20
C GLN A 86 6.71 18.28 -3.86
N VAL A 87 6.23 17.53 -4.85
CA VAL A 87 7.04 16.65 -5.66
C VAL A 87 7.55 17.45 -6.87
N ASN A 88 8.86 17.71 -6.94
CA ASN A 88 9.44 18.49 -8.03
C ASN A 88 9.29 17.76 -9.36
N THR A 89 8.37 18.20 -10.22
CA THR A 89 7.95 17.51 -11.46
C THR A 89 9.06 17.31 -12.50
N THR A 90 10.18 18.01 -12.39
CA THR A 90 11.27 17.97 -13.38
C THR A 90 12.51 17.22 -12.92
N ALA A 91 12.64 16.91 -11.63
CA ALA A 91 13.87 16.34 -11.06
C ALA A 91 13.61 15.01 -10.35
N HIS A 92 14.32 13.95 -10.74
CA HIS A 92 14.25 12.64 -10.12
C HIS A 92 14.52 12.72 -8.60
N MET A 93 13.51 12.40 -7.81
CA MET A 93 13.66 12.27 -6.36
C MET A 93 14.21 10.90 -6.00
N THR A 94 15.29 10.89 -5.23
CA THR A 94 15.78 9.67 -4.58
C THR A 94 14.75 9.14 -3.59
N ARG A 95 14.84 7.86 -3.25
CA ARG A 95 13.96 7.24 -2.25
C ARG A 95 14.01 7.97 -0.90
N GLY A 96 15.20 8.37 -0.46
CA GLY A 96 15.37 9.07 0.82
C GLY A 96 14.75 10.47 0.82
N GLU A 97 14.79 11.20 -0.29
CA GLU A 97 14.10 12.50 -0.43
C GLU A 97 12.59 12.33 -0.39
N MET A 98 12.05 11.33 -1.10
CA MET A 98 10.62 11.04 -1.09
C MET A 98 10.12 10.70 0.31
N GLN A 99 10.84 9.82 1.02
CA GLN A 99 10.52 9.46 2.40
C GLN A 99 10.53 10.67 3.33
N ARG A 100 11.55 11.53 3.26
CA ARG A 100 11.61 12.76 4.06
C ARG A 100 10.43 13.69 3.75
N ALA A 101 10.08 13.85 2.47
CA ALA A 101 8.97 14.70 2.07
C ALA A 101 7.62 14.16 2.56
N LEU A 102 7.37 12.86 2.43
CA LEU A 102 6.17 12.19 2.95
C LEU A 102 6.08 12.25 4.49
N GLN A 103 7.22 12.19 5.18
CA GLN A 103 7.30 12.20 6.65
C GLN A 103 7.24 13.60 7.26
N ALA A 104 7.41 14.65 6.46
CA ALA A 104 7.30 16.04 6.91
C ALA A 104 5.88 16.43 7.32
N ASP A 105 4.87 15.67 6.86
CA ASP A 105 3.46 15.86 7.19
C ASP A 105 2.78 14.51 7.49
N VAL A 106 1.58 14.55 8.03
CA VAL A 106 0.74 13.37 8.25
C VAL A 106 -0.25 13.22 7.10
N ASN A 107 0.07 12.30 6.19
CA ASN A 107 -0.80 11.94 5.09
C ASN A 107 -1.66 10.73 5.47
N LEU A 108 -2.95 10.96 5.75
CA LEU A 108 -3.91 9.90 6.05
C LEU A 108 -4.53 9.35 4.76
N VAL A 109 -4.68 8.03 4.73
CA VAL A 109 -5.32 7.27 3.66
C VAL A 109 -6.26 6.25 4.26
N PHE A 110 -7.33 5.90 3.54
CA PHE A 110 -8.22 4.82 3.90
C PHE A 110 -7.83 3.56 3.11
N ILE A 111 -7.62 2.44 3.83
CA ILE A 111 -7.24 1.16 3.23
C ILE A 111 -8.37 0.15 3.40
N LYS A 112 -8.62 -0.65 2.35
CA LYS A 112 -9.52 -1.81 2.37
C LYS A 112 -8.68 -3.04 2.02
N CYS A 113 -8.21 -3.73 3.05
CA CYS A 113 -7.29 -4.85 2.94
C CYS A 113 -7.99 -6.11 2.42
N MET A 114 -7.26 -6.85 1.59
CA MET A 114 -7.63 -8.15 1.05
C MET A 114 -6.60 -9.19 1.53
N GLN A 115 -6.41 -10.27 0.77
CA GLN A 115 -5.39 -11.27 1.04
C GLN A 115 -3.95 -10.73 0.95
N MET A 116 -3.03 -11.46 1.59
CA MET A 116 -1.59 -11.28 1.37
C MET A 116 -1.21 -11.77 -0.03
N ASP A 117 -0.27 -11.08 -0.67
CA ASP A 117 0.40 -11.56 -1.88
C ASP A 117 1.54 -12.54 -1.53
N LYS A 118 2.08 -13.20 -2.56
CA LYS A 118 3.17 -14.19 -2.42
C LYS A 118 4.50 -13.60 -1.95
N TYR A 119 4.62 -12.28 -1.84
CA TYR A 119 5.82 -11.55 -1.43
C TYR A 119 5.67 -10.91 -0.05
N GLY A 120 4.59 -11.22 0.68
CA GLY A 120 4.34 -10.68 2.02
C GLY A 120 3.81 -9.25 2.04
N ARG A 121 3.28 -8.75 0.91
CA ARG A 121 2.53 -7.48 0.85
C ARG A 121 1.04 -7.76 1.03
N VAL A 122 0.30 -6.81 1.57
CA VAL A 122 -1.16 -6.84 1.60
C VAL A 122 -1.68 -6.34 0.26
N LEU A 123 -2.56 -7.10 -0.40
CA LEU A 123 -3.35 -6.54 -1.51
C LEU A 123 -4.44 -5.65 -0.91
N ALA A 124 -4.58 -4.41 -1.39
CA ALA A 124 -5.61 -3.53 -0.87
C ALA A 124 -6.08 -2.50 -1.91
N HIS A 125 -7.32 -2.04 -1.73
CA HIS A 125 -7.77 -0.79 -2.31
C HIS A 125 -7.41 0.37 -1.38
N VAL A 126 -6.98 1.49 -1.95
CA VAL A 126 -6.53 2.67 -1.20
C VAL A 126 -7.23 3.91 -1.72
N ALA A 127 -7.67 4.78 -0.83
CA ALA A 127 -8.29 6.07 -1.16
C ALA A 127 -7.90 7.14 -0.14
N ARG A 128 -8.22 8.40 -0.41
CA ARG A 128 -8.07 9.51 0.55
C ARG A 128 -9.17 9.53 1.61
N GLY A 129 -10.28 8.84 1.36
CA GLY A 129 -11.40 8.66 2.28
C GLY A 129 -12.20 7.39 1.98
N PRO A 130 -13.09 6.96 2.90
CA PRO A 130 -13.83 5.69 2.77
C PRO A 130 -14.76 5.62 1.56
N ASP A 131 -15.31 6.76 1.16
CA ASP A 131 -16.29 6.93 0.07
C ASP A 131 -15.69 7.60 -1.18
N GLU A 132 -14.36 7.80 -1.19
CA GLU A 132 -13.66 8.40 -2.33
C GLU A 132 -13.28 7.34 -3.38
N GLU A 133 -13.06 7.79 -4.62
CA GLU A 133 -12.53 6.96 -5.70
C GLU A 133 -11.18 6.37 -5.26
N HIS A 134 -10.99 5.08 -5.52
CA HIS A 134 -9.74 4.46 -5.15
C HIS A 134 -8.62 4.87 -6.12
N VAL A 135 -7.41 5.04 -5.59
CA VAL A 135 -6.28 5.55 -6.39
C VAL A 135 -5.87 4.62 -7.52
N GLN A 136 -6.08 3.31 -7.39
CA GLN A 136 -5.77 2.39 -8.48
C GLN A 136 -6.67 2.60 -9.72
N ASP A 137 -7.92 3.01 -9.51
CA ASP A 137 -8.88 3.23 -10.59
C ASP A 137 -8.50 4.52 -11.36
N ILE A 138 -8.05 5.53 -10.61
CA ILE A 138 -7.50 6.77 -11.17
C ILE A 138 -6.22 6.50 -11.97
N LEU A 139 -5.27 5.73 -11.40
CA LEU A 139 -4.01 5.38 -12.07
C LEU A 139 -4.23 4.59 -13.36
N LEU A 140 -5.19 3.66 -13.37
CA LEU A 140 -5.58 2.92 -14.58
C LEU A 140 -6.14 3.87 -15.64
N ARG A 141 -7.11 4.71 -15.25
CA ARG A 141 -7.81 5.63 -16.16
C ARG A 141 -6.86 6.65 -16.78
N GLU A 142 -5.83 7.07 -16.05
CA GLU A 142 -4.82 8.04 -16.51
C GLU A 142 -3.62 7.39 -17.21
N GLY A 143 -3.57 6.05 -17.30
CA GLY A 143 -2.51 5.32 -18.02
C GLY A 143 -1.19 5.16 -17.27
N HIS A 144 -1.19 5.37 -15.95
CA HIS A 144 -0.02 5.17 -15.09
C HIS A 144 0.19 3.70 -14.67
N ALA A 145 -0.82 2.84 -14.87
CA ALA A 145 -0.74 1.41 -14.58
C ALA A 145 -1.56 0.59 -15.60
N ARG A 146 -1.32 -0.72 -15.64
CA ARG A 146 -2.09 -1.68 -16.43
C ARG A 146 -3.01 -2.50 -15.54
N ALA A 147 -4.16 -2.92 -16.06
CA ALA A 147 -5.03 -3.85 -15.35
C ALA A 147 -4.32 -5.19 -15.15
N TYR A 148 -4.43 -5.75 -13.94
CA TYR A 148 -3.78 -6.99 -13.56
C TYR A 148 -4.66 -7.79 -12.60
N ASP A 149 -4.98 -9.02 -12.97
CA ASP A 149 -5.89 -9.92 -12.25
C ASP A 149 -5.15 -10.97 -11.40
N GLY A 150 -3.82 -10.94 -11.34
CA GLY A 150 -3.03 -11.95 -10.63
C GLY A 150 -2.50 -13.07 -11.53
N GLY A 151 -2.71 -13.02 -12.85
CA GLY A 151 -2.15 -13.98 -13.79
C GLY A 151 -0.62 -14.06 -13.73
N THR A 152 -0.08 -15.26 -13.60
CA THR A 152 1.36 -15.52 -13.65
C THR A 152 1.92 -15.00 -14.99
N ARG A 153 2.91 -14.11 -14.95
CA ARG A 153 3.77 -13.85 -16.13
C ARG A 153 4.56 -15.10 -16.50
#